data_AF-A0A6N3J452-F1
#
_entry.id   AF-A0A6N3J452-F1
#
_cell.length_a   1.000
_cell.length_b   1.000
_cell.length_c   1.000
_cell.angle_alpha   90.00
_cell.angle_beta   90.00
_cell.angle_gamma   90.00
#
_symmetry.space_group_name_H-M   'P 1'
#
loop_
_entity.id
_entity.type
_entity.pdbx_description
1 polymer ?
#
loop_
_entity_poly.entity_id
_entity_poly.type
_entity_poly.pdbx_seq_one_letter_code
_entity_poly.pdbx_strand_id
1 'polypeptide(L)'
;MIRFKYDLNQDVVELQASNWSGLERVFVNGQMVSHKLNFKPQSEHTIQLKDGAPCKFELLIDPQTDELMCRIYKQHRLVASLKQGKENLLASRRYLQHSVIAVSLLCVFALYLN
;
A
#
# COMPACT_ATOMS: atom_id res chain seq x y z
N MET A 1 1.30 2.34 -8.11
CA MET A 1 1.58 2.51 -6.67
C MET A 1 0.50 3.39 -6.09
N ILE A 2 -0.19 2.91 -5.06
CA ILE A 2 -1.21 3.64 -4.31
C ILE A 2 -0.51 4.56 -3.30
N ARG A 3 -1.08 5.75 -3.03
CA ARG A 3 -0.46 6.77 -2.17
C ARG A 3 -1.50 7.37 -1.24
N PHE A 4 -1.28 7.23 0.06
CA PHE A 4 -2.06 7.82 1.12
C PHE A 4 -1.27 8.97 1.73
N LYS A 5 -1.69 10.21 1.48
CA LYS A 5 -1.01 11.41 1.97
C LYS A 5 -1.91 12.15 2.95
N TYR A 6 -1.34 12.60 4.06
CA TYR A 6 -2.06 13.33 5.10
C TYR A 6 -1.20 14.40 5.75
N ASP A 7 -1.81 15.49 6.20
CA ASP A 7 -1.15 16.58 6.91
C ASP A 7 -1.39 16.45 8.41
N LEU A 8 -0.33 16.17 9.17
CA LEU A 8 -0.32 16.10 10.64
C LEU A 8 0.22 17.40 11.23
N ASN A 9 -0.51 18.50 11.01
CA ASN A 9 -0.20 19.86 11.44
C ASN A 9 1.12 20.42 10.85
N GLN A 10 2.26 19.89 11.29
CA GLN A 10 3.61 20.33 10.89
C GLN A 10 4.36 19.28 10.07
N ASP A 11 3.83 18.06 10.00
CA ASP A 11 4.42 16.95 9.29
C ASP A 11 3.49 16.46 8.17
N VAL A 12 4.00 16.44 6.94
CA VAL A 12 3.32 15.80 5.83
C VAL A 12 3.73 14.34 5.80
N VAL A 13 2.78 13.45 6.02
CA VAL A 13 3.05 12.00 6.00
C VAL A 13 2.47 11.35 4.76
N GLU A 14 3.20 10.37 4.23
CA GLU A 14 2.78 9.62 3.05
C GLU A 14 3.09 8.13 3.21
N LEU A 15 2.08 7.29 3.01
CA LEU A 15 2.25 5.86 2.85
C LEU A 15 2.04 5.50 1.38
N GLN A 16 3.03 4.86 0.78
CA GLN A 16 2.97 4.29 -0.55
C GLN A 16 2.85 2.77 -0.47
N ALA A 17 1.92 2.18 -1.22
CA ALA A 17 1.73 0.73 -1.28
C ALA A 17 1.65 0.24 -2.73
N SER A 18 2.37 -0.83 -3.04
CA SER A 18 2.38 -1.50 -4.34
C SER A 18 1.49 -2.74 -4.31
N ASN A 19 0.45 -2.73 -5.14
CA ASN A 19 -0.44 -3.88 -5.32
C ASN A 19 0.23 -5.06 -6.05
N TRP A 20 1.37 -4.83 -6.70
CA TRP A 20 2.09 -5.84 -7.48
C TRP A 20 3.15 -6.56 -6.67
N SER A 21 3.99 -5.78 -5.99
CA SER A 21 5.22 -6.30 -5.36
C SER A 21 5.11 -6.42 -3.84
N GLY A 22 3.96 -6.08 -3.25
CA GLY A 22 3.79 -5.99 -1.80
C GLY A 22 4.65 -4.89 -1.15
N LEU A 23 5.23 -3.99 -1.93
CA LEU A 23 6.15 -2.98 -1.41
C LEU A 23 5.38 -1.84 -0.74
N GLU A 24 5.70 -1.61 0.52
CA GLU A 24 5.16 -0.54 1.35
C GLU A 24 6.30 0.41 1.76
N ARG A 25 6.05 1.71 1.70
CA ARG A 25 7.02 2.75 2.07
C ARG A 25 6.32 3.88 2.81
N VAL A 26 6.93 4.39 3.86
CA VAL A 26 6.43 5.56 4.61
C VAL A 26 7.42 6.69 4.48
N PHE A 27 6.90 7.88 4.21
CA PHE A 27 7.63 9.12 4.12
C PHE A 27 7.10 10.13 5.13
N VAL A 28 8.00 10.89 5.73
CA VAL A 28 7.70 12.06 6.56
C VAL A 28 8.41 13.25 5.95
N ASN A 29 7.66 14.27 5.55
CA ASN A 29 8.16 15.46 4.85
C ASN A 29 9.03 15.13 3.63
N GLY A 30 8.66 14.07 2.89
CA GLY A 30 9.39 13.60 1.70
C GLY A 30 10.59 12.69 1.98
N GLN A 31 11.00 12.50 3.24
CA GLN A 31 12.06 11.56 3.61
C GLN A 31 11.49 10.18 3.92
N MET A 32 12.04 9.13 3.31
CA MET A 32 11.64 7.75 3.60
C MET A 32 12.11 7.34 5.00
N VAL A 33 11.17 6.98 5.86
CA VAL A 33 11.44 6.59 7.25
C VAL A 33 11.13 5.12 7.53
N SER A 34 10.37 4.46 6.66
CA SER A 34 10.07 3.04 6.79
C SER A 34 9.86 2.41 5.41
N HIS A 35 10.23 1.13 5.28
CA HIS A 35 9.92 0.33 4.11
C HIS A 35 9.70 -1.13 4.52
N LYS A 36 8.84 -1.84 3.80
CA LYS A 36 8.54 -3.25 4.05
C LYS A 36 8.03 -3.93 2.79
N LEU A 37 8.23 -5.25 2.72
CA LEU A 37 7.48 -6.11 1.81
C LEU A 37 6.39 -6.82 2.59
N ASN A 38 5.15 -6.62 2.17
CA ASN A 38 3.98 -7.24 2.76
C ASN A 38 3.02 -7.73 1.68
N PHE A 39 2.69 -9.01 1.76
CA PHE A 39 1.71 -9.68 0.90
C PHE A 39 0.46 -10.11 1.69
N LYS A 40 0.38 -9.76 2.98
CA LYS A 40 -0.78 -10.03 3.82
C LYS A 40 -1.85 -8.93 3.63
N PRO A 41 -3.14 -9.23 3.88
CA PRO A 41 -4.21 -8.24 3.78
C PRO A 41 -4.11 -7.06 4.75
N GLN A 42 -3.25 -7.17 5.78
CA GLN A 42 -3.01 -6.14 6.77
C GLN A 42 -1.52 -5.99 7.08
N SER A 43 -1.09 -4.75 7.30
CA SER A 43 0.25 -4.38 7.73
C SER A 43 0.24 -3.12 8.58
N GLU A 44 1.34 -2.92 9.30
CA GLU A 44 1.55 -1.74 10.13
C GLU A 44 2.96 -1.19 9.95
N HIS A 45 3.07 0.13 10.06
CA HIS A 45 4.32 0.87 10.20
C HIS A 45 4.23 1.81 11.39
N THR A 46 5.20 1.73 12.30
CA THR A 46 5.34 2.67 13.41
C THR A 46 6.56 3.54 13.17
N ILE A 47 6.39 4.85 13.29
CA ILE A 47 7.42 5.87 13.09
C ILE A 47 7.34 6.91 14.21
N GLN A 48 8.36 7.75 14.33
CA GLN A 48 8.32 8.96 15.16
C GLN A 48 8.15 10.19 14.27
N LEU A 49 7.27 11.10 14.69
CA LEU A 49 7.09 12.42 14.09
C LEU A 49 8.17 13.39 14.58
N LYS A 50 8.25 14.58 13.99
CA LYS A 50 9.25 15.59 14.41
C LYS A 50 9.09 16.04 15.85
N ASP A 51 7.86 16.05 16.36
CA ASP A 51 7.55 16.37 17.76
C ASP A 51 7.85 15.22 18.73
N GLY A 52 8.43 14.11 18.24
CA GLY A 52 8.72 12.90 19.01
C GLY A 52 7.48 12.02 19.27
N ALA A 53 6.30 12.42 18.81
CA ALA A 53 5.10 11.62 19.00
C ALA A 53 5.15 10.35 18.13
N PRO A 54 4.77 9.18 18.67
CA PRO A 54 4.64 7.97 17.87
C PRO A 54 3.45 8.11 16.91
N CYS A 55 3.67 7.74 15.65
CA CYS A 55 2.66 7.68 14.61
C CYS A 55 2.62 6.26 14.02
N LYS A 56 1.42 5.69 13.91
CA LYS A 56 1.19 4.37 13.34
C LYS A 56 0.36 4.50 12.06
N PHE A 57 0.83 3.86 11.00
CA PHE A 57 0.07 3.61 9.79
C PHE A 57 -0.38 2.16 9.83
N GLU A 58 -1.67 1.93 9.68
CA GLU A 58 -2.27 0.61 9.54
C GLU A 58 -2.90 0.55 8.15
N LEU A 59 -2.38 -0.35 7.31
CA LEU A 59 -2.91 -0.59 5.98
C LEU A 59 -3.73 -1.88 6.03
N LEU A 60 -4.98 -1.83 5.58
CA LEU A 60 -5.86 -3.00 5.53
C LEU A 60 -6.84 -2.94 4.36
N ILE A 61 -7.36 -4.09 3.97
CA ILE A 61 -8.52 -4.18 3.08
C ILE A 61 -9.78 -4.08 3.93
N ASP A 62 -10.64 -3.10 3.65
CA ASP A 62 -11.93 -2.95 4.32
C ASP A 62 -12.86 -4.11 3.89
N PRO A 63 -13.32 -4.96 4.82
CA PRO A 63 -14.12 -6.14 4.47
C PRO A 63 -15.51 -5.79 3.93
N GLN A 64 -16.03 -4.58 4.19
CA GLN A 64 -17.35 -4.16 3.70
C GLN A 64 -17.29 -3.63 2.27
N THR A 65 -16.20 -2.97 1.89
CA THR A 65 -16.08 -2.26 0.61
C THR A 65 -15.10 -2.92 -0.36
N ASP A 66 -14.24 -3.82 0.14
CA ASP A 66 -13.10 -4.41 -0.59
C ASP A 66 -12.10 -3.34 -1.07
N GLU A 67 -12.04 -2.21 -0.35
CA GLU A 67 -11.15 -1.09 -0.65
C GLU A 67 -9.92 -1.09 0.25
N LEU A 68 -8.79 -0.67 -0.30
CA LEU A 68 -7.58 -0.47 0.48
C LEU A 68 -7.72 0.79 1.32
N MET A 69 -7.56 0.62 2.63
CA MET A 69 -7.71 1.66 3.63
C MET A 69 -6.42 1.84 4.41
N CYS A 70 -5.99 3.08 4.57
CA CYS A 70 -4.90 3.47 5.44
C CYS A 70 -5.45 4.24 6.64
N ARG A 71 -5.29 3.68 7.84
CA ARG A 71 -5.59 4.36 9.10
C ARG A 71 -4.31 4.93 9.68
N ILE A 72 -4.39 6.18 10.11
CA ILE A 72 -3.27 6.92 10.69
C ILE A 72 -3.62 7.19 12.14
N TYR A 73 -2.73 6.81 13.05
CA TYR A 73 -2.86 7.05 14.48
C TYR A 73 -1.71 7.91 14.97
N LYS A 74 -2.00 8.94 15.77
CA LYS A 74 -0.98 9.71 16.50
C LYS A 74 -1.21 9.49 17.99
N GLN A 75 -0.17 9.08 18.73
CA GLN A 75 -0.28 8.78 20.17
C GLN A 75 -1.44 7.81 20.49
N HIS A 76 -1.59 6.75 19.69
CA HIS A 76 -2.66 5.75 19.80
C HIS A 76 -4.09 6.25 19.53
N ARG A 77 -4.27 7.50 19.09
CA ARG A 77 -5.57 8.03 18.67
C ARG A 77 -5.67 8.03 17.16
N LEU A 78 -6.78 7.53 16.62
CA LEU A 78 -7.07 7.59 15.19
C LEU A 78 -7.24 9.06 14.79
N VAL A 79 -6.40 9.52 13.87
CA VAL A 79 -6.44 10.91 13.36
C VAL A 79 -7.00 10.98 11.95
N ALA A 80 -6.81 9.93 11.15
CA ALA A 80 -7.36 9.86 9.81
C ALA A 80 -7.62 8.41 9.38
N SER A 81 -8.63 8.22 8.54
CA SER A 81 -8.88 6.97 7.81
C SER A 81 -9.07 7.31 6.34
N LEU A 82 -8.06 7.01 5.54
CA LEU A 82 -8.02 7.29 4.12
C LEU A 82 -8.39 6.04 3.35
N LYS A 83 -9.38 6.13 2.46
CA LYS A 83 -9.76 5.04 1.55
C LYS A 83 -9.32 5.42 0.15
N GLN A 84 -8.72 4.48 -0.57
CA GLN A 84 -8.40 4.69 -1.99
C GLN A 84 -9.16 3.65 -2.83
N GLY A 85 -9.99 4.19 -3.72
CA GLY A 85 -11.15 3.49 -4.27
C GLY A 85 -10.86 2.23 -5.09
N LYS A 86 -11.88 1.37 -5.10
CA LYS A 86 -11.94 0.03 -5.72
C LYS A 86 -11.45 -0.07 -7.17
N GLU A 87 -11.63 0.98 -7.97
CA GLU A 87 -11.34 0.94 -9.42
C GLU A 87 -9.86 0.72 -9.74
N ASN A 88 -8.97 1.41 -9.02
CA ASN A 88 -7.52 1.28 -9.24
C ASN A 88 -6.98 -0.08 -8.78
N LEU A 89 -7.60 -0.66 -7.74
CA LEU A 89 -7.27 -1.99 -7.23
C LEU A 89 -7.73 -3.08 -8.20
N LEU A 90 -8.97 -3.00 -8.69
CA LEU A 90 -9.54 -3.96 -9.65
C LEU A 90 -8.85 -3.89 -11.02
N ALA A 91 -8.51 -2.70 -11.50
CA ALA A 91 -7.76 -2.53 -12.75
C ALA A 91 -6.36 -3.13 -12.63
N SER A 92 -5.65 -2.86 -11.52
CA SER A 92 -4.35 -3.47 -11.24
C SER A 92 -4.46 -4.99 -11.20
N ARG A 93 -5.44 -5.56 -10.47
CA ARG A 93 -5.63 -7.01 -10.35
C ARG A 93 -5.90 -7.68 -11.70
N ARG A 94 -6.76 -7.09 -12.54
CA ARG A 94 -7.03 -7.60 -13.90
C ARG A 94 -5.77 -7.61 -14.77
N TYR A 95 -4.98 -6.54 -14.71
CA TYR A 95 -3.71 -6.47 -15.45
C TYR A 95 -2.75 -7.59 -15.01
N LEU A 96 -2.66 -7.88 -13.71
CA LEU A 96 -1.83 -8.98 -13.21
C LEU A 96 -2.31 -10.32 -13.73
N GLN A 97 -3.61 -10.59 -13.65
CA GLN A 97 -4.19 -11.83 -14.15
C GLN A 97 -3.88 -12.03 -15.64
N HIS A 98 -4.06 -11.00 -16.46
CA HIS A 98 -3.74 -11.07 -17.89
C HIS A 98 -2.23 -11.27 -18.15
N SER A 99 -1.35 -10.63 -17.37
CA SER A 99 0.09 -10.81 -17.52
C SER A 99 0.54 -12.25 -17.20
N VAL A 100 0.00 -12.85 -16.13
CA VAL A 100 0.32 -14.23 -15.75
C VAL A 100 -0.15 -15.21 -16.82
N ILE A 101 -1.37 -15.02 -17.35
CA ILE A 101 -1.90 -15.85 -18.44
C ILE A 101 -1.01 -15.71 -19.68
N ALA A 102 -0.67 -14.50 -20.10
CA ALA A 102 0.16 -14.26 -21.27
C ALA A 102 1.55 -14.89 -21.15
N VAL A 103 2.21 -14.74 -19.99
CA VAL A 103 3.52 -15.36 -19.73
C VAL A 103 3.41 -16.88 -19.74
N SER A 104 2.37 -17.44 -19.12
CA SER A 104 2.18 -18.89 -19.10
C SER A 104 1.96 -19.48 -20.50
N LEU A 105 1.20 -18.80 -21.37
CA LEU A 105 1.00 -19.20 -22.75
C LEU A 105 2.29 -19.12 -23.56
N LEU A 106 3.08 -18.06 -23.38
CA LEU A 106 4.39 -17.92 -24.04
C LEU A 106 5.36 -19.03 -23.61
N CYS A 107 5.39 -19.39 -22.32
CA CYS A 107 6.20 -20.51 -21.83
C CYS A 107 5.78 -21.84 -22.47
N VAL A 108 4.47 -22.13 -22.55
CA VAL A 108 3.96 -23.36 -23.20
C VAL A 108 4.30 -23.38 -24.69
N PHE A 109 4.14 -22.25 -25.38
CA PHE A 109 4.45 -22.14 -26.81
C PHE A 109 5.95 -22.33 -27.08
N ALA A 110 6.81 -21.75 -26.24
CA ALA A 110 8.26 -21.94 -26.32
C ALA A 110 8.67 -23.39 -26.07
N LEU A 111 8.01 -24.10 -25.15
CA LEU A 111 8.22 -25.53 -24.92
C LEU A 111 7.72 -26.41 -26.07
N TYR A 112 6.70 -25.97 -26.81
CA TYR A 112 6.18 -26.72 -27.97
C TYR A 112 7.06 -26.57 -29.22
N LEU A 113 7.78 -25.45 -29.34
CA LEU A 113 8.69 -25.16 -30.46
C LEU A 113 10.11 -25.72 -30.28
N ASN A 114 10.43 -26.24 -29.09
CA ASN A 114 11.71 -26.86 -28.74
C ASN A 114 11.57 -28.39 -28.74
#